data_AF-A0A4R3NWJ7-F1
#
_entry.id   AF-A0A4R3NWJ7-F1
#
_cell.length_a   1.000
_cell.length_b   1.000
_cell.length_c   1.000
_cell.angle_alpha   90.00
_cell.angle_beta   90.00
_cell.angle_gamma   90.00
#
_symmetry.space_group_name_H-M   'P 1'
#
loop_
_entity.id
_entity.type
_entity.pdbx_description
1 polymer ?
#
loop_
_entity_poly.entity_id
_entity_poly.type
_entity_poly.pdbx_seq_one_letter_code
_entity_poly.pdbx_strand_id
1 'polypeptide(L)'
;MDLLGLDFEPRIPRLSDRRLYSFEPPKRYGRLAPLFGNRLNRDLIVNHWPDIHRVIRAMRDRTITPSLILKKLSAYRQQNSLAAALREVGRIERTLFTLRWFKDPALRQLVTGELNKGEARNSLARAVAFHRLGRFRDRGIENQQMRAAALNLVTAAIILFNCRYLDRAVSELGSRGVKIDPALLSQLSPLGWDRINLTGDYVWSDGIELDADGLMPLRIPDSYRESMSR
;
A
#
# COMPACT_ATOMS: atom_id res chain seq x y z
N MET A 1 14.04 -10.16 -3.63
CA MET A 1 12.76 -10.81 -3.26
C MET A 1 12.44 -11.86 -4.32
N ASP A 2 12.90 -11.64 -5.55
CA ASP A 2 12.90 -12.57 -6.67
C ASP A 2 13.52 -13.93 -6.30
N LEU A 3 14.58 -13.97 -5.48
CA LEU A 3 15.16 -15.22 -4.97
C LEU A 3 14.20 -16.07 -4.11
N LEU A 4 13.18 -15.45 -3.52
CA LEU A 4 12.09 -16.14 -2.82
C LEU A 4 10.85 -16.36 -3.71
N GLY A 5 10.89 -15.93 -4.97
CA GLY A 5 9.74 -15.96 -5.88
C GLY A 5 8.70 -14.87 -5.59
N LEU A 6 9.11 -13.79 -4.94
CA LEU A 6 8.24 -12.67 -4.59
C LEU A 6 8.71 -11.42 -5.34
N ASP A 7 7.82 -10.75 -6.06
CA ASP A 7 8.12 -9.42 -6.60
C ASP A 7 7.73 -8.36 -5.56
N PHE A 8 8.70 -7.56 -5.13
CA PHE A 8 8.44 -6.40 -4.28
C PHE A 8 8.54 -5.13 -5.10
N GLU A 9 7.40 -4.47 -5.33
CA GLU A 9 7.27 -3.33 -6.25
C GLU A 9 6.92 -2.03 -5.52
N PRO A 10 7.85 -1.46 -4.71
CA PRO A 10 7.55 -0.27 -3.94
C PRO A 10 7.50 0.97 -4.83
N ARG A 11 6.68 1.96 -4.45
CA ARG A 11 6.81 3.31 -5.02
C ARG A 11 8.22 3.82 -4.74
N ILE A 12 8.91 4.27 -5.79
CA ILE A 12 10.23 4.90 -5.67
C ILE A 12 10.08 6.41 -5.40
N PRO A 13 10.23 6.90 -4.15
CA PRO A 13 10.34 8.32 -3.89
C PRO A 13 11.70 8.85 -4.38
N ARG A 14 11.74 10.13 -4.78
CA ARG A 14 12.96 10.87 -5.14
C ARG A 14 13.92 10.07 -6.02
N LEU A 15 13.46 9.82 -7.25
CA LEU A 15 14.19 9.01 -8.24
C LEU A 15 15.57 9.59 -8.57
N SER A 16 15.73 10.92 -8.50
CA SER A 16 16.99 11.64 -8.67
C SER A 16 18.08 11.21 -7.69
N ASP A 17 17.70 10.79 -6.48
CA ASP A 17 18.64 10.47 -5.41
C ASP A 17 19.11 9.01 -5.52
N ARG A 18 18.50 8.23 -6.42
CA ARG A 18 18.82 6.81 -6.58
C ARG A 18 19.93 6.62 -7.60
N ARG A 19 20.97 5.92 -7.15
CA ARG A 19 22.02 5.39 -8.02
C ARG A 19 21.70 3.96 -8.46
N LEU A 20 22.05 3.65 -9.70
CA LEU A 20 22.11 2.31 -10.29
C LEU A 20 23.45 1.65 -9.94
N TYR A 21 23.50 0.32 -9.95
CA TYR A 21 24.71 -0.44 -9.63
C TYR A 21 25.05 -1.38 -10.78
N SER A 22 26.34 -1.52 -11.07
CA SER A 22 26.84 -2.36 -12.16
C SER A 22 28.11 -3.11 -11.75
N PHE A 23 28.38 -4.24 -12.41
CA PHE A 23 29.67 -4.91 -12.31
C PHE A 23 30.77 -4.17 -13.07
N GLU A 24 30.41 -3.47 -14.14
CA GLU A 24 31.31 -2.66 -14.98
C GLU A 24 31.49 -1.23 -14.46
N PRO A 25 32.58 -0.53 -14.81
CA PRO A 25 32.77 0.88 -14.49
C PRO A 25 31.67 1.78 -15.07
N PRO A 26 31.20 2.83 -14.35
CA PRO A 26 30.17 3.76 -14.82
C PRO A 26 30.43 4.36 -16.20
N LYS A 27 31.71 4.65 -16.52
CA LYS A 27 32.14 5.23 -17.81
C LYS A 27 31.69 4.39 -19.02
N ARG A 28 31.49 3.08 -18.86
CA ARG A 28 31.05 2.17 -19.93
C ARG A 28 29.61 2.45 -20.39
N TYR A 29 28.82 3.16 -19.59
CA TYR A 29 27.40 3.44 -19.85
C TYR A 29 27.14 4.83 -20.47
N GLY A 30 28.19 5.53 -20.91
CA GLY A 30 28.07 6.79 -21.66
C GLY A 30 27.22 7.85 -20.94
N ARG A 31 26.14 8.31 -21.57
CA ARG A 31 25.22 9.32 -21.00
C ARG A 31 24.55 8.89 -19.70
N LEU A 32 24.45 7.59 -19.44
CA LEU A 32 23.86 7.05 -18.20
C LEU A 32 24.87 6.97 -17.06
N ALA A 33 26.17 7.19 -17.31
CA ALA A 33 27.22 7.13 -16.28
C ALA A 33 26.89 7.93 -15.01
N PRO A 34 26.28 9.13 -15.06
CA PRO A 34 25.90 9.87 -13.85
C PRO A 34 24.83 9.17 -13.00
N LEU A 35 24.05 8.23 -13.56
CA LEU A 35 23.05 7.48 -12.79
C LEU A 35 23.69 6.33 -11.99
N PHE A 36 24.89 5.88 -12.35
CA PHE A 36 25.55 4.77 -11.66
C PHE A 36 26.32 5.25 -10.43
N GLY A 37 26.28 4.43 -9.38
CA GLY A 37 27.03 4.62 -8.14
C GLY A 37 28.25 3.71 -8.10
N ASN A 38 28.54 3.17 -6.92
CA ASN A 38 29.64 2.24 -6.71
C ASN A 38 29.44 0.94 -7.49
N ARG A 39 30.56 0.30 -7.88
CA ARG A 39 30.53 -1.02 -8.52
C ARG A 39 30.08 -2.09 -7.53
N LEU A 40 29.37 -3.08 -8.06
CA LEU A 40 29.02 -4.30 -7.34
C LEU A 40 30.27 -5.16 -7.12
N ASN A 41 30.40 -5.74 -5.94
CA ASN A 41 31.46 -6.70 -5.66
C ASN A 41 31.02 -8.11 -6.05
N ARG A 42 31.43 -8.56 -7.24
CA ARG A 42 31.11 -9.90 -7.76
C ARG A 42 31.68 -10.99 -6.87
N ASP A 43 32.94 -10.88 -6.50
CA ASP A 43 33.66 -11.92 -5.75
C ASP A 43 33.02 -12.14 -4.38
N LEU A 44 32.58 -11.06 -3.73
CA LEU A 44 31.85 -11.16 -2.45
C LEU A 44 30.53 -11.95 -2.59
N ILE A 45 29.78 -11.74 -3.67
CA ILE A 45 28.54 -12.50 -3.93
C ILE A 45 28.86 -13.96 -4.19
N VAL A 46 29.84 -14.24 -5.05
CA VAL A 46 30.22 -15.61 -5.43
C VAL A 46 30.74 -16.39 -4.22
N ASN A 47 31.64 -15.79 -3.43
CA ASN A 47 32.23 -16.43 -2.26
C ASN A 47 31.18 -16.77 -1.18
N HIS A 48 30.15 -15.96 -1.03
CA HIS A 48 29.05 -16.20 -0.08
C HIS A 48 27.80 -16.83 -0.70
N TRP A 49 27.85 -17.24 -1.97
CA TRP A 49 26.69 -17.82 -2.65
C TRP A 49 26.11 -19.05 -1.93
N PRO A 50 26.92 -19.99 -1.41
CA PRO A 50 26.39 -21.13 -0.65
C PRO A 50 25.60 -20.71 0.60
N ASP A 51 26.09 -19.70 1.32
CA ASP A 51 25.44 -19.18 2.53
C ASP A 51 24.15 -18.43 2.19
N ILE A 52 24.16 -17.60 1.15
CA ILE A 52 22.99 -16.90 0.63
C ILE A 52 21.90 -17.93 0.27
N HIS A 53 22.27 -18.98 -0.45
CA HIS A 53 21.34 -20.05 -0.83
C HIS A 53 20.76 -20.78 0.39
N ARG A 54 21.57 -21.08 1.41
CA ARG A 54 21.09 -21.68 2.67
C ARG A 54 20.06 -20.79 3.37
N VAL A 55 20.32 -19.48 3.44
CA VAL A 55 19.39 -18.50 4.04
C VAL A 55 18.07 -18.46 3.27
N ILE A 56 18.12 -18.40 1.94
CA ILE A 56 16.92 -18.38 1.09
C ILE A 56 16.12 -19.67 1.24
N ARG A 57 16.78 -20.83 1.20
CA ARG A 57 16.14 -22.13 1.36
C ARG A 57 15.45 -22.24 2.73
N ALA A 58 16.12 -21.87 3.80
CA ALA A 58 15.55 -21.92 5.15
C ALA A 58 14.34 -20.99 5.32
N MET A 59 14.31 -19.84 4.61
CA MET A 59 13.11 -18.98 4.54
C MET A 59 11.98 -19.63 3.72
N ARG A 60 12.30 -20.21 2.57
CA ARG A 60 11.33 -20.89 1.70
C ARG A 60 10.68 -22.08 2.40
N ASP A 61 11.48 -22.87 3.11
CA ASP A 61 11.06 -24.03 3.89
C ASP A 61 10.38 -23.62 5.22
N ARG A 62 10.20 -22.31 5.47
CA ARG A 62 9.62 -21.70 6.67
C ARG A 62 10.28 -22.14 7.99
N THR A 63 11.52 -22.65 7.93
CA THR A 63 12.30 -23.08 9.09
C THR A 63 12.74 -21.88 9.94
N ILE A 64 12.94 -20.73 9.30
CA ILE A 64 13.33 -19.49 9.97
C ILE A 64 12.47 -18.32 9.48
N THR A 65 12.11 -17.43 10.39
CA THR A 65 11.38 -16.21 10.04
C THR A 65 12.33 -15.14 9.49
N PRO A 66 11.88 -14.30 8.52
CA PRO A 66 12.70 -13.19 8.02
C PRO A 66 13.15 -12.22 9.12
N SER A 67 12.30 -12.01 10.14
CA SER A 67 12.61 -11.14 11.29
C SER A 67 13.79 -11.66 12.11
N LEU A 68 13.89 -12.99 12.31
CA LEU A 68 15.01 -13.61 13.03
C LEU A 68 16.32 -13.46 12.26
N ILE A 69 16.30 -13.65 10.94
CA ILE A 69 17.48 -13.45 10.07
C ILE A 69 17.93 -12.01 10.14
N LEU A 70 17.02 -11.05 9.98
CA LEU A 70 17.35 -9.62 10.06
C LEU A 70 17.95 -9.26 11.42
N LYS A 71 17.37 -9.79 12.52
CA LYS A 71 17.94 -9.61 13.86
C LYS A 71 19.38 -10.14 13.92
N LYS A 72 19.63 -11.36 13.44
CA LYS A 72 20.96 -11.99 13.44
C LYS A 72 21.98 -11.26 12.56
N LEU A 73 21.57 -10.83 11.35
CA LEU A 73 22.42 -10.06 10.43
C LEU A 73 22.73 -8.66 10.98
N SER A 74 21.80 -8.05 11.71
CA SER A 74 21.95 -6.72 12.31
C SER A 74 22.85 -6.70 13.54
N ALA A 75 22.89 -7.80 14.31
CA ALA A 75 23.66 -7.90 15.54
C ALA A 75 25.18 -7.70 15.34
N TYR A 76 25.70 -8.04 14.16
CA TYR A 76 27.14 -7.96 13.83
C TYR A 76 27.38 -7.14 12.55
N ARG A 77 26.83 -5.93 12.49
CA ARG A 77 26.74 -5.11 11.25
C ARG A 77 28.08 -4.85 10.54
N GLN A 78 29.20 -4.72 11.26
CA GLN A 78 30.52 -4.43 10.68
C GLN A 78 31.37 -5.67 10.35
N GLN A 79 31.09 -6.83 10.95
CA GLN A 79 31.88 -8.07 10.74
C GLN A 79 31.15 -9.12 9.89
N ASN A 80 29.87 -8.90 9.58
CA ASN A 80 29.08 -9.88 8.86
C ASN A 80 29.24 -9.74 7.34
N SER A 81 30.18 -10.51 6.78
CA SER A 81 30.45 -10.58 5.34
C SER A 81 29.26 -11.12 4.54
N LEU A 82 28.47 -12.05 5.10
CA LEU A 82 27.20 -12.50 4.52
C LEU A 82 26.18 -11.37 4.42
N ALA A 83 26.07 -10.51 5.44
CA ALA A 83 25.21 -9.33 5.38
C ALA A 83 25.69 -8.35 4.31
N ALA A 84 27.01 -8.22 4.09
CA ALA A 84 27.55 -7.43 3.00
C ALA A 84 27.22 -8.04 1.62
N ALA A 85 27.36 -9.34 1.46
CA ALA A 85 27.01 -10.04 0.22
C ALA A 85 25.51 -9.91 -0.10
N LEU A 86 24.63 -10.07 0.90
CA LEU A 86 23.18 -9.85 0.75
C LEU A 86 22.84 -8.39 0.39
N ARG A 87 23.62 -7.41 0.86
CA ARG A 87 23.45 -6.01 0.42
C ARG A 87 23.83 -5.82 -1.05
N GLU A 88 24.87 -6.48 -1.55
CA GLU A 88 25.21 -6.45 -2.99
C GLU A 88 24.10 -7.07 -3.83
N VAL A 89 23.54 -8.21 -3.40
CA VAL A 89 22.35 -8.81 -4.04
C VAL A 89 21.17 -7.83 -4.03
N GLY A 90 20.89 -7.19 -2.89
CA GLY A 90 19.83 -6.17 -2.79
C GLY A 90 20.05 -4.96 -3.71
N ARG A 91 21.31 -4.57 -3.99
CA ARG A 91 21.64 -3.52 -4.96
C ARG A 91 21.36 -3.94 -6.40
N ILE A 92 21.57 -5.21 -6.74
CA ILE A 92 21.19 -5.77 -8.06
C ILE A 92 19.68 -5.68 -8.23
N GLU A 93 18.92 -6.25 -7.29
CA GLU A 93 17.44 -6.25 -7.31
C GLU A 93 16.89 -4.83 -7.42
N ARG A 94 17.43 -3.90 -6.62
CA ARG A 94 17.04 -2.49 -6.66
C ARG A 94 17.36 -1.85 -8.01
N THR A 95 18.48 -2.18 -8.63
CA THR A 95 18.86 -1.68 -9.96
C THR A 95 17.90 -2.20 -11.01
N LEU A 96 17.66 -3.52 -11.04
CA LEU A 96 16.73 -4.15 -11.97
C LEU A 96 15.32 -3.56 -11.84
N PHE A 97 14.81 -3.42 -10.61
CA PHE A 97 13.52 -2.79 -10.37
C PHE A 97 13.49 -1.33 -10.82
N THR A 98 14.56 -0.56 -10.58
CA THR A 98 14.63 0.85 -11.04
C THR A 98 14.64 0.94 -12.58
N LEU A 99 15.30 0.00 -13.26
CA LEU A 99 15.27 -0.08 -14.72
C LEU A 99 13.89 -0.47 -15.26
N ARG A 100 13.21 -1.46 -14.63
CA ARG A 100 11.81 -1.78 -14.91
C ARG A 100 10.92 -0.55 -14.73
N TRP A 101 11.10 0.16 -13.61
CA TRP A 101 10.39 1.41 -13.30
C TRP A 101 10.58 2.49 -14.36
N PHE A 102 11.76 2.63 -14.97
CA PHE A 102 11.97 3.58 -16.07
C PHE A 102 11.25 3.14 -17.35
N LYS A 103 11.32 1.84 -17.67
CA LYS A 103 10.83 1.30 -18.93
C LYS A 103 9.30 1.17 -18.99
N ASP A 104 8.67 0.78 -17.89
CA ASP A 104 7.28 0.33 -17.87
C ASP A 104 6.32 1.38 -17.25
N PRO A 105 5.48 2.05 -18.05
CA PRO A 105 4.46 2.96 -17.54
C PRO A 105 3.33 2.26 -16.76
N ALA A 106 2.96 1.04 -17.13
CA ALA A 106 1.87 0.30 -16.49
C ALA A 106 2.26 -0.07 -15.05
N LEU A 107 3.50 -0.52 -14.83
CA LEU A 107 4.07 -0.73 -13.50
C LEU A 107 3.97 0.54 -12.64
N ARG A 108 4.30 1.71 -13.20
CA ARG A 108 4.22 2.97 -12.47
C ARG A 108 2.78 3.33 -12.09
N GLN A 109 1.83 3.12 -12.99
CA GLN A 109 0.41 3.37 -12.73
C GLN A 109 -0.12 2.44 -11.64
N LEU A 110 0.16 1.14 -11.72
CA LEU A 110 -0.25 0.15 -10.74
C LEU A 110 0.29 0.49 -9.34
N VAL A 111 1.60 0.71 -9.22
CA VAL A 111 2.24 1.03 -7.94
C VAL A 111 1.72 2.36 -7.36
N THR A 112 1.43 3.34 -8.21
CA THR A 112 0.85 4.62 -7.76
C THR A 112 -0.60 4.43 -7.31
N GLY A 113 -1.39 3.61 -8.00
CA GLY A 113 -2.75 3.27 -7.60
C GLY A 113 -2.79 2.59 -6.23
N GLU A 114 -1.91 1.63 -5.98
CA GLU A 114 -1.79 0.96 -4.68
C GLU A 114 -1.35 1.94 -3.57
N LEU A 115 -0.41 2.84 -3.87
CA LEU A 115 -0.04 3.89 -2.91
C LEU A 115 -1.22 4.80 -2.58
N ASN A 116 -1.97 5.25 -3.60
CA ASN A 116 -3.13 6.12 -3.42
C ASN A 116 -4.19 5.46 -2.53
N LYS A 117 -4.42 4.15 -2.66
CA LYS A 117 -5.32 3.41 -1.75
C LYS A 117 -4.84 3.47 -0.30
N GLY A 118 -3.55 3.25 -0.06
CA GLY A 118 -2.95 3.35 1.27
C GLY A 118 -3.02 4.76 1.86
N GLU A 119 -2.74 5.78 1.05
CA GLU A 119 -2.84 7.19 1.45
C GLU A 119 -4.28 7.61 1.75
N ALA A 120 -5.25 7.19 0.94
CA ALA A 120 -6.66 7.45 1.16
C ALA A 120 -7.15 6.81 2.47
N ARG A 121 -6.81 5.54 2.73
CA ARG A 121 -7.11 4.88 4.02
C ARG A 121 -6.48 5.64 5.19
N ASN A 122 -5.23 6.06 5.05
CA ASN A 122 -4.54 6.81 6.11
C ASN A 122 -5.17 8.19 6.33
N SER A 123 -5.64 8.85 5.27
CA SER A 123 -6.38 10.12 5.38
C SER A 123 -7.72 9.94 6.10
N LEU A 124 -8.48 8.88 5.76
CA LEU A 124 -9.70 8.53 6.47
C LEU A 124 -9.43 8.27 7.95
N ALA A 125 -8.43 7.44 8.28
CA ALA A 125 -8.07 7.15 9.67
C ALA A 125 -7.67 8.42 10.43
N ARG A 126 -6.97 9.37 9.79
CA ARG A 126 -6.66 10.68 10.40
C ARG A 126 -7.92 11.51 10.63
N ALA A 127 -8.87 11.50 9.70
CA ALA A 127 -10.14 12.22 9.85
C ALA A 127 -10.97 11.65 11.01
N VAL A 128 -11.07 10.32 11.14
CA VAL A 128 -11.74 9.64 12.26
C VAL A 128 -11.07 9.94 13.60
N ALA A 129 -9.73 9.98 13.62
CA ALA A 129 -8.96 10.28 14.83
C ALA A 129 -8.94 11.78 15.21
N PHE A 130 -9.92 12.57 14.74
CA PHE A 130 -10.04 14.04 14.71
C PHE A 130 -9.39 14.85 15.85
N HIS A 131 -9.20 14.29 17.05
CA HIS A 131 -8.43 14.90 18.13
C HIS A 131 -6.96 14.44 18.19
N ARG A 132 -6.04 15.43 18.16
CA ARG A 132 -4.58 15.33 18.39
C ARG A 132 -3.70 14.91 17.19
N LEU A 133 -4.09 15.22 15.96
CA LEU A 133 -3.23 15.06 14.77
C LEU A 133 -2.67 13.62 14.61
N GLY A 134 -3.41 12.60 15.07
CA GLY A 134 -2.97 11.20 14.99
C GLY A 134 -1.81 10.80 15.91
N ARG A 135 -1.47 11.58 16.95
CA ARG A 135 -0.40 11.22 17.92
C ARG A 135 -0.97 10.50 19.15
N PHE A 136 -0.66 9.21 19.28
CA PHE A 136 -0.91 8.40 20.48
C PHE A 136 0.01 8.87 21.61
N ARG A 137 -0.52 9.68 22.53
CA ARG A 137 0.19 10.13 23.75
C ARG A 137 -0.25 9.37 25.01
N ASP A 138 -0.79 8.17 24.82
CA ASP A 138 -1.16 7.31 25.93
C ASP A 138 0.13 6.72 26.54
N ARG A 139 0.28 6.84 27.87
CA ARG A 139 1.52 6.46 28.58
C ARG A 139 1.80 4.95 28.57
N GLY A 140 0.78 4.12 28.33
CA GLY A 140 0.87 2.65 28.34
C GLY A 140 0.67 2.03 26.96
N ILE A 141 1.43 0.96 26.68
CA ILE A 141 1.37 0.20 25.43
C ILE A 141 -0.05 -0.35 25.17
N GLU A 142 -0.71 -0.82 26.22
CA GLU A 142 -2.08 -1.37 26.14
C GLU A 142 -3.10 -0.32 25.67
N ASN A 143 -3.05 0.89 26.23
CA ASN A 143 -3.92 1.99 25.80
C ASN A 143 -3.68 2.40 24.35
N GLN A 144 -2.42 2.38 23.89
CA GLN A 144 -2.09 2.63 22.48
C GLN A 144 -2.66 1.54 21.57
N GLN A 145 -2.56 0.27 21.97
CA GLN A 145 -3.14 -0.85 21.23
C GLN A 145 -4.66 -0.76 21.16
N MET A 146 -5.33 -0.50 22.29
CA MET A 146 -6.78 -0.36 22.35
C MET A 146 -7.27 0.79 21.46
N ARG A 147 -6.61 1.95 21.50
CA ARG A 147 -6.97 3.08 20.63
C ARG A 147 -6.72 2.76 19.16
N ALA A 148 -5.61 2.11 18.82
CA ALA A 148 -5.33 1.69 17.46
C ALA A 148 -6.36 0.66 16.95
N ALA A 149 -6.79 -0.27 17.79
CA ALA A 149 -7.83 -1.24 17.47
C ALA A 149 -9.18 -0.56 17.25
N ALA A 150 -9.59 0.35 18.13
CA ALA A 150 -10.82 1.14 17.99
C ALA A 150 -10.82 1.98 16.71
N LEU A 151 -9.70 2.66 16.41
CA LEU A 151 -9.56 3.44 15.18
C LEU A 151 -9.68 2.57 13.93
N ASN A 152 -9.02 1.40 13.93
CA ASN A 152 -9.14 0.44 12.85
C ASN A 152 -10.57 -0.08 12.69
N LEU A 153 -11.28 -0.36 13.78
CA LEU A 153 -12.66 -0.83 13.76
C LEU A 153 -13.59 0.21 13.13
N VAL A 154 -13.55 1.47 13.59
CA VAL A 154 -14.40 2.54 13.05
C VAL A 154 -14.06 2.82 11.59
N THR A 155 -12.77 2.87 11.24
CA THR A 155 -12.33 3.03 9.84
C THR A 155 -12.86 1.90 8.96
N ALA A 156 -12.77 0.65 9.41
CA ALA A 156 -13.30 -0.50 8.67
C ALA A 156 -14.83 -0.47 8.54
N ALA A 157 -15.54 -0.05 9.58
CA ALA A 157 -16.99 0.10 9.56
C ALA A 157 -17.45 1.15 8.54
N ILE A 158 -16.77 2.30 8.47
CA ILE A 158 -17.01 3.32 7.44
C ILE A 158 -16.78 2.77 6.03
N ILE A 159 -15.67 2.06 5.82
CA ILE A 159 -15.35 1.47 4.51
C ILE A 159 -16.43 0.46 4.11
N LEU A 160 -16.84 -0.42 5.03
CA LEU A 160 -17.89 -1.40 4.78
C LEU A 160 -19.23 -0.73 4.47
N PHE A 161 -19.58 0.31 5.22
CA PHE A 161 -20.76 1.12 4.97
C PHE A 161 -20.73 1.69 3.55
N ASN A 162 -19.63 2.37 3.18
CA ASN A 162 -19.48 2.92 1.84
C ASN A 162 -19.54 1.85 0.75
N CYS A 163 -18.93 0.68 0.93
CA CYS A 163 -19.02 -0.43 -0.02
C CYS A 163 -20.48 -0.83 -0.25
N ARG A 164 -21.26 -1.06 0.82
CA ARG A 164 -22.67 -1.46 0.70
C ARG A 164 -23.53 -0.40 0.00
N TYR A 165 -23.32 0.88 0.31
CA TYR A 165 -24.09 1.95 -0.32
C TYR A 165 -23.67 2.26 -1.76
N LEU A 166 -22.38 2.12 -2.09
CA LEU A 166 -21.91 2.24 -3.48
C LEU A 166 -22.49 1.12 -4.34
N ASP A 167 -22.47 -0.12 -3.84
CA ASP A 167 -23.07 -1.27 -4.53
C ASP A 167 -24.57 -1.08 -4.77
N ARG A 168 -25.29 -0.62 -3.74
CA ARG A 168 -26.70 -0.27 -3.85
C ARG A 168 -26.95 0.85 -4.86
N ALA A 169 -26.14 1.92 -4.84
CA ALA A 169 -26.28 3.04 -5.77
C ALA A 169 -26.02 2.60 -7.21
N VAL A 170 -25.03 1.75 -7.45
CA VAL A 170 -24.74 1.18 -8.78
C VAL A 170 -25.89 0.29 -9.25
N SER A 171 -26.43 -0.54 -8.37
CA SER A 171 -27.58 -1.41 -8.68
C SER A 171 -28.83 -0.60 -9.03
N GLU A 172 -29.11 0.46 -8.29
CA GLU A 172 -30.24 1.37 -8.55
C GLU A 172 -30.07 2.16 -9.86
N LEU A 173 -28.84 2.58 -10.19
CA LEU A 173 -28.58 3.19 -11.49
C LEU A 173 -28.77 2.19 -12.64
N GLY A 174 -28.37 0.94 -12.43
CA GLY A 174 -28.58 -0.15 -13.39
C GLY A 174 -30.06 -0.48 -13.61
N SER A 175 -30.87 -0.54 -12.53
CA SER A 175 -32.31 -0.78 -12.62
C SER A 175 -33.05 0.33 -13.38
N ARG A 176 -32.51 1.55 -13.34
CA ARG A 176 -32.99 2.73 -14.10
C ARG A 176 -32.51 2.77 -15.56
N GLY A 177 -31.77 1.75 -16.02
CA GLY A 177 -31.27 1.67 -17.39
C GLY A 177 -30.07 2.57 -17.68
N VAL A 178 -29.42 3.15 -16.66
CA VAL A 178 -28.19 3.92 -16.85
C VAL A 178 -27.06 2.96 -17.20
N LYS A 179 -26.49 3.08 -18.41
CA LYS A 179 -25.31 2.32 -18.80
C LYS A 179 -24.08 2.86 -18.07
N ILE A 180 -23.56 2.08 -17.13
CA ILE A 180 -22.34 2.43 -16.39
C ILE A 180 -21.16 1.74 -17.08
N ASP A 181 -20.15 2.52 -17.44
CA ASP A 181 -18.89 2.00 -17.97
C ASP A 181 -18.15 1.19 -16.87
N PRO A 182 -17.83 -0.11 -17.10
CA PRO A 182 -17.05 -0.91 -16.16
C PRO A 182 -15.70 -0.27 -15.79
N ALA A 183 -15.09 0.51 -16.69
CA ALA A 183 -13.86 1.22 -16.40
C ALA A 183 -14.03 2.28 -15.31
N LEU A 184 -15.20 2.92 -15.21
CA LEU A 184 -15.51 3.87 -14.13
C LEU A 184 -15.75 3.16 -12.81
N LEU A 185 -16.43 2.00 -12.83
CA LEU A 185 -16.62 1.17 -11.63
C LEU A 185 -15.28 0.75 -11.02
N SER A 186 -14.29 0.43 -11.86
CA SER A 186 -12.93 0.07 -11.40
C SER A 186 -12.19 1.20 -10.67
N GLN A 187 -12.65 2.45 -10.84
CA GLN A 187 -12.06 3.64 -10.22
C GLN A 187 -12.80 4.08 -8.95
N LEU A 188 -13.95 3.46 -8.62
CA LEU A 188 -14.68 3.76 -7.39
C LEU A 188 -13.87 3.38 -6.16
N SER A 189 -13.88 4.27 -5.16
CA SER A 189 -13.18 4.07 -3.91
C SER A 189 -14.15 4.17 -2.73
N PRO A 190 -14.27 3.13 -1.89
CA PRO A 190 -15.09 3.19 -0.68
C PRO A 190 -14.42 3.97 0.46
N LEU A 191 -13.27 4.61 0.20
CA LEU A 191 -12.47 5.29 1.21
C LEU A 191 -12.87 6.75 1.43
N GLY A 192 -13.82 7.31 0.69
CA GLY A 192 -14.29 8.69 0.85
C GLY A 192 -15.16 8.88 2.10
N TRP A 193 -15.11 10.06 2.72
CA TRP A 193 -15.90 10.36 3.93
C TRP A 193 -16.60 11.72 3.90
N ASP A 194 -16.61 12.41 2.76
CA ASP A 194 -17.23 13.75 2.63
C ASP A 194 -18.74 13.76 2.96
N ARG A 195 -19.37 12.58 2.92
CA ARG A 195 -20.80 12.37 3.22
C ARG A 195 -21.06 11.78 4.61
N ILE A 196 -20.02 11.58 5.41
CA ILE A 196 -20.12 11.02 6.76
C ILE A 196 -19.81 12.12 7.76
N ASN A 197 -20.74 12.38 8.67
CA ASN A 197 -20.48 13.30 9.75
C ASN A 197 -19.56 12.64 10.79
N LEU A 198 -18.31 13.11 10.87
CA LEU A 198 -17.33 12.61 11.85
C LEU A 198 -17.28 13.47 13.13
N THR A 199 -17.88 14.67 13.11
CA THR A 199 -17.71 15.68 14.16
C THR A 199 -18.97 16.51 14.36
N GLY A 200 -19.22 16.92 15.61
CA GLY A 200 -20.39 17.73 15.96
C GLY A 200 -21.47 16.88 16.61
N ASP A 201 -22.70 17.37 16.54
CA ASP A 201 -23.81 16.79 17.27
C ASP A 201 -24.40 15.58 16.55
N TYR A 202 -24.50 14.48 17.28
CA TYR A 202 -25.16 13.27 16.83
C TYR A 202 -26.57 13.28 17.38
N VAL A 203 -27.56 13.46 16.49
CA VAL A 203 -28.96 13.32 16.84
C VAL A 203 -29.32 11.85 16.75
N TRP A 204 -29.49 11.21 17.90
CA TRP A 204 -29.98 9.85 18.00
C TRP A 204 -31.52 9.91 17.92
N SER A 205 -32.09 9.17 16.98
CA SER A 205 -33.54 9.00 16.86
C SER A 205 -33.88 7.54 17.09
N ASP A 206 -35.00 7.28 17.78
CA ASP A 206 -35.40 5.91 18.15
C ASP A 206 -35.88 5.08 16.94
N GLY A 207 -36.18 5.74 15.81
CA GLY A 207 -36.55 5.10 14.56
C GLY A 207 -35.62 5.49 13.43
N ILE A 208 -34.76 4.57 13.00
CA ILE A 208 -34.06 4.67 11.72
C ILE A 208 -34.90 3.91 10.71
N GLU A 209 -35.36 4.59 9.66
CA GLU A 209 -36.00 3.91 8.53
C GLU A 209 -34.96 3.12 7.75
N LEU A 210 -34.99 1.80 7.92
CA LEU A 210 -34.17 0.84 7.20
C LEU A 210 -35.09 0.01 6.31
N ASP A 211 -34.57 -0.38 5.15
CA ASP A 211 -35.23 -1.36 4.30
C ASP A 211 -34.98 -2.81 4.78
N ALA A 212 -35.48 -3.76 3.99
CA ALA A 212 -35.33 -5.20 4.24
C ALA A 212 -33.87 -5.67 4.33
N ASP A 213 -32.92 -4.94 3.73
CA ASP A 213 -31.49 -5.25 3.73
C ASP A 213 -30.71 -4.51 4.85
N GLY A 214 -31.43 -3.78 5.70
CA GLY A 214 -30.88 -3.00 6.82
C GLY A 214 -30.16 -1.74 6.36
N LEU A 215 -30.54 -1.16 5.23
CA LEU A 215 -29.93 0.03 4.65
C LEU A 215 -30.91 1.21 4.65
N MET A 216 -30.40 2.40 4.92
CA MET A 216 -31.12 3.67 4.76
C MET A 216 -31.40 3.93 3.27
N PRO A 217 -32.48 4.67 2.96
CA PRO A 217 -32.81 5.03 1.58
C PRO A 217 -31.70 5.85 0.91
N LEU A 218 -31.52 5.62 -0.40
CA LEU A 218 -30.61 6.42 -1.21
C LEU A 218 -31.14 7.86 -1.34
N ARG A 219 -30.23 8.83 -1.20
CA ARG A 219 -30.52 10.25 -1.44
C ARG A 219 -30.44 10.54 -2.95
N ILE A 220 -31.56 10.35 -3.65
CA ILE A 220 -31.66 10.60 -5.09
C ILE A 220 -31.96 12.10 -5.31
N PRO A 221 -31.12 12.84 -6.07
CA PRO A 221 -31.40 14.24 -6.41
C PRO A 221 -32.69 14.39 -7.23
N ASP A 222 -33.42 15.50 -7.04
CA ASP A 222 -34.71 15.73 -7.70
C ASP A 222 -34.61 15.80 -9.24
N SER A 223 -33.46 16.19 -9.79
CA SER A 223 -33.19 16.16 -11.24
C SER A 223 -33.28 14.77 -11.87
N TYR A 224 -33.15 13.71 -11.07
CA TYR A 224 -33.35 12.31 -11.50
C TYR A 224 -34.75 11.78 -11.17
N ARG A 225 -35.59 12.52 -10.43
CA ARG A 225 -36.98 12.16 -10.13
C ARG A 225 -37.95 12.62 -11.22
N GLU A 226 -37.66 13.74 -11.90
CA GLU A 226 -38.50 14.26 -12.99
C GLU A 226 -38.42 13.44 -14.29
N SER A 227 -37.29 12.79 -14.55
CA SER A 227 -37.16 11.82 -15.65
C SER A 227 -37.90 10.49 -15.39
N MET A 228 -38.46 10.31 -14.19
CA MET A 228 -39.27 9.14 -13.80
C MET A 228 -40.78 9.37 -13.89
N SER A 229 -41.24 10.59 -14.23
CA SER A 229 -42.67 10.93 -14.33
C SER A 229 -43.20 11.03 -15.77
N ARG A 230 -42.40 10.61 -16.75
CA ARG A 230 -42.76 10.49 -18.17
C ARG A 230 -42.44 9.08 -18.66
#